data_AF-A0A392NFQ5-F1
#
_entry.id   AF-A0A392NFQ5-F1
#
_cell.length_a   1.000
_cell.length_b   1.000
_cell.length_c   1.000
_cell.angle_alpha   90.00
_cell.angle_beta   90.00
_cell.angle_gamma   90.00
#
_symmetry.space_group_name_H-M   'P 1'
#
loop_
_entity.id
_entity.type
_entity.pdbx_description
1 polymer ?
#
loop_
_entity_poly.entity_id
_entity_poly.type
_entity_poly.pdbx_seq_one_letter_code
_entity_poly.pdbx_strand_id
1 'polypeptide(L)'
;LGFDSLFFARIDYQDRAKRLKEKTLEVVWQGSRSLGSSSQDDILLFDYNVEERVNDFVSAALAQANVTRTNHIMWEMGTDFRYQYANSWFRQMDKFIHYVNQVLEFVWLIE
;
A
#
# COMPACT_ATOMS: atom_id res chain seq x y z
N LEU A 1 14.94 16.12 23.14
CA LEU A 1 13.97 15.18 22.55
C LEU A 1 14.59 14.37 21.41
N GLY A 2 15.46 14.92 20.55
CA GLY A 2 16.38 14.11 19.74
C GLY A 2 15.72 13.15 18.74
N PHE A 3 14.58 13.54 18.16
CA PHE A 3 13.89 12.75 17.14
C PHE A 3 14.47 13.02 15.74
N ASP A 4 14.66 11.98 14.95
CA ASP A 4 15.19 12.05 13.58
C ASP A 4 14.10 12.27 12.51
N SER A 5 12.84 11.87 12.77
CA SER A 5 11.72 12.03 11.83
C SER A 5 10.38 12.30 12.54
N LEU A 6 9.47 13.01 11.85
CA LEU A 6 8.11 13.32 12.31
C LEU A 6 7.12 13.11 11.16
N PHE A 7 6.09 12.31 11.41
CA PHE A 7 5.06 11.99 10.43
C PHE A 7 3.71 12.59 10.87
N PHE A 8 2.97 13.19 9.93
CA PHE A 8 1.65 13.77 10.17
C PHE A 8 0.78 13.66 8.92
N ALA A 9 -0.45 13.19 9.10
CA ALA A 9 -1.37 12.95 7.99
C ALA A 9 -2.21 14.17 7.56
N ARG A 10 -2.36 15.18 8.45
CA ARG A 10 -3.27 16.32 8.22
C ARG A 10 -2.48 17.59 7.89
N ILE A 11 -2.67 18.08 6.67
CA ILE A 11 -2.13 19.36 6.18
C ILE A 11 -3.19 20.14 5.43
N ASP A 12 -2.96 21.44 5.23
CA ASP A 12 -3.84 22.27 4.41
C ASP A 12 -3.96 21.72 2.98
N TYR A 13 -5.15 21.84 2.39
CA TYR A 13 -5.45 21.26 1.09
C TYR A 13 -4.69 21.94 -0.05
N GLN A 14 -4.42 23.26 0.04
CA GLN A 14 -3.67 24.00 -0.98
C GLN A 14 -2.20 23.61 -0.93
N ASP A 15 -1.65 23.49 0.28
CA ASP A 15 -0.28 23.05 0.51
C ASP A 15 -0.08 21.60 0.03
N ARG A 16 -1.04 20.71 0.28
CA ARG A 16 -1.05 19.35 -0.27
C ARG A 16 -0.95 19.34 -1.80
N ALA A 17 -1.78 20.14 -2.47
CA ALA A 17 -1.83 20.20 -3.93
C ALA A 17 -0.51 20.74 -4.53
N LYS A 18 0.12 21.72 -3.86
CA LYS A 18 1.42 22.26 -4.26
C LYS A 18 2.52 21.22 -4.12
N ARG A 19 2.60 20.55 -2.96
CA ARG A 19 3.63 19.55 -2.67
C ARG A 19 3.50 18.27 -3.51
N LEU A 20 2.28 17.91 -3.90
CA LEU A 20 2.03 16.84 -4.89
C LEU A 20 2.64 17.18 -6.26
N LYS A 21 2.56 18.44 -6.70
CA LYS A 21 3.18 18.90 -7.96
C LYS A 21 4.70 18.99 -7.86
N GLU A 22 5.21 19.41 -6.70
CA GLU A 22 6.64 19.62 -6.47
C GLU A 22 7.39 18.35 -6.04
N LYS A 23 6.69 17.21 -5.91
CA LYS A 23 7.24 15.93 -5.41
C LYS A 23 7.96 16.09 -4.07
N THR A 24 7.35 16.87 -3.17
CA THR A 24 7.86 17.11 -1.82
C THR A 24 6.99 16.46 -0.76
N LEU A 25 5.94 15.76 -1.16
CA LEU A 25 4.99 15.14 -0.25
C LEU A 25 5.26 13.65 -0.08
N GLU A 26 5.55 13.22 1.14
CA GLU A 26 5.40 11.83 1.56
C GLU A 26 3.91 11.62 1.85
N VAL A 27 3.25 10.76 1.07
CA VAL A 27 1.78 10.62 1.06
C VAL A 27 1.38 9.29 1.70
N VAL A 28 0.18 9.28 2.28
CA VAL A 28 -0.52 8.08 2.75
C VAL A 28 -1.41 7.51 1.65
N TRP A 29 -1.32 6.20 1.39
CA TRP A 29 -2.37 5.49 0.68
C TRP A 29 -3.46 5.03 1.65
N GLN A 30 -4.71 5.32 1.32
CA GLN A 30 -5.85 4.63 1.91
C GLN A 30 -6.33 3.57 0.92
N GLY A 31 -6.04 2.30 1.22
CA GLY A 31 -6.73 1.17 0.58
C GLY A 31 -8.23 1.33 0.77
N SER A 32 -8.98 1.29 -0.33
CA SER A 32 -10.40 1.64 -0.47
C SER A 32 -11.29 1.44 0.78
N ARG A 33 -12.19 2.41 1.04
CA ARG A 33 -13.27 2.28 2.04
C ARG A 33 -14.21 1.08 1.79
N SER A 34 -14.27 0.56 0.57
CA SER A 34 -15.16 -0.52 0.14
C SER A 34 -14.47 -1.85 -0.16
N LEU A 35 -13.15 -1.97 -0.02
CA LEU A 35 -12.45 -3.26 -0.16
C LEU A 35 -12.61 -4.09 1.13
N GLY A 36 -13.86 -4.43 1.40
CA GLY A 36 -14.24 -5.53 2.27
C GLY A 36 -14.28 -6.81 1.45
N SER A 37 -13.13 -7.36 1.12
CA SER A 37 -13.00 -8.79 0.85
C SER A 37 -11.55 -9.16 1.09
N SER A 38 -11.35 -10.12 1.97
CA SER A 38 -10.03 -10.69 2.19
C SER A 38 -9.45 -11.24 0.88
N SER A 39 -8.13 -11.11 0.68
CA SER A 39 -7.46 -11.76 -0.45
C SER A 39 -7.76 -13.26 -0.42
N GLN A 40 -8.42 -13.76 -1.46
CA GLN A 40 -8.80 -15.14 -1.65
C GLN A 40 -7.82 -15.75 -2.66
N ASP A 41 -6.97 -16.64 -2.15
CA ASP A 41 -5.87 -17.29 -2.83
C ASP A 41 -6.18 -18.72 -3.29
N ASP A 42 -7.26 -19.32 -2.78
CA ASP A 42 -7.65 -20.66 -3.17
C ASP A 42 -8.32 -20.67 -4.56
N ILE A 43 -7.61 -21.23 -5.54
CA ILE A 43 -8.06 -21.39 -6.94
C ILE A 43 -9.33 -22.26 -7.04
N LEU A 44 -9.58 -23.09 -6.01
CA LEU A 44 -10.76 -23.96 -5.91
C LEU A 44 -11.98 -23.28 -5.27
N LEU A 45 -11.79 -22.09 -4.68
CA LEU A 45 -12.86 -21.28 -4.13
C LEU A 45 -13.31 -20.24 -5.17
N PHE A 46 -14.60 -19.94 -5.15
CA PHE A 46 -15.15 -18.83 -5.94
C PHE A 46 -14.53 -17.50 -5.46
N ASP A 47 -14.32 -16.55 -6.38
CA ASP A 47 -13.66 -15.24 -6.15
C ASP A 47 -12.14 -15.24 -5.94
N TYR A 48 -11.37 -16.02 -6.71
CA TYR A 48 -9.90 -15.84 -6.78
C TYR A 48 -9.56 -14.42 -7.24
N ASN A 49 -8.96 -13.61 -6.36
CA ASN A 49 -8.76 -12.18 -6.59
C ASN A 49 -7.31 -11.72 -6.45
N VAL A 50 -6.36 -12.64 -6.26
CA VAL A 50 -4.95 -12.32 -5.98
C VAL A 50 -4.33 -11.43 -7.06
N GLU A 51 -4.51 -11.76 -8.34
CA GLU A 51 -3.91 -11.01 -9.44
C GLU A 51 -4.41 -9.57 -9.52
N GLU A 52 -5.72 -9.36 -9.38
CA GLU A 52 -6.33 -8.03 -9.36
C GLU A 52 -5.83 -7.21 -8.16
N ARG A 53 -5.76 -7.82 -6.96
CA ARG A 53 -5.27 -7.15 -5.75
C ARG A 53 -3.79 -6.75 -5.88
N VAL A 54 -2.97 -7.60 -6.49
CA VAL A 54 -1.55 -7.30 -6.75
C VAL A 54 -1.43 -6.16 -7.75
N ASN A 55 -2.19 -6.18 -8.85
CA ASN A 55 -2.15 -5.11 -9.85
C ASN A 55 -2.63 -3.76 -9.29
N ASP A 56 -3.71 -3.76 -8.51
CA ASP A 56 -4.19 -2.57 -7.79
C ASP A 56 -3.09 -1.97 -6.91
N PHE A 57 -2.38 -2.82 -6.15
CA PHE A 57 -1.30 -2.36 -5.30
C PHE A 57 -0.09 -1.84 -6.08
N VAL A 58 0.34 -2.55 -7.12
CA VAL A 58 1.45 -2.10 -7.98
C VAL A 58 1.11 -0.74 -8.59
N SER A 59 -0.13 -0.55 -9.06
CA SER A 59 -0.58 0.74 -9.60
C SER A 59 -0.56 1.86 -8.55
N ALA A 60 -0.98 1.56 -7.31
CA ALA A 60 -0.94 2.51 -6.20
C ALA A 60 0.51 2.82 -5.78
N ALA A 61 1.39 1.82 -5.77
CA ALA A 61 2.80 1.98 -5.46
C ALA A 61 3.52 2.81 -6.52
N LEU A 62 3.23 2.61 -7.81
CA LEU A 62 3.75 3.44 -8.90
C LEU A 62 3.24 4.88 -8.83
N ALA A 63 1.96 5.07 -8.52
CA ALA A 63 1.39 6.40 -8.31
C ALA A 63 2.08 7.11 -7.15
N GLN A 64 2.37 6.39 -6.06
CA GLN A 64 3.06 6.91 -4.90
C GLN A 64 4.54 7.19 -5.18
N ALA A 65 5.23 6.30 -5.90
CA ALA A 65 6.62 6.44 -6.33
C ALA A 65 6.85 7.68 -7.20
N ASN A 66 5.86 8.05 -8.02
CA ASN A 66 5.94 9.25 -8.85
C ASN A 66 5.93 10.56 -8.04
N VAL A 67 5.39 10.54 -6.82
CA VAL A 67 5.26 11.69 -5.92
C VAL A 67 6.39 11.74 -4.89
N THR A 68 6.92 10.59 -4.46
CA THR A 68 8.05 10.52 -3.53
C THR A 68 9.39 10.68 -4.25
N ARG A 69 10.41 11.18 -3.54
CA ARG A 69 11.74 11.43 -4.13
C ARG A 69 12.64 10.20 -4.19
N THR A 70 12.47 9.27 -3.25
CA THR A 70 13.32 8.10 -3.05
C THR A 70 12.60 6.81 -3.45
N ASN A 71 13.36 5.72 -3.54
CA ASN A 71 12.85 4.37 -3.84
C ASN A 71 12.16 3.68 -2.66
N HIS A 72 11.91 4.42 -1.56
CA HIS A 72 11.30 3.90 -0.35
C HIS A 72 10.00 4.62 -0.07
N ILE A 73 8.94 3.83 0.14
CA ILE A 73 7.59 4.33 0.38
C ILE A 73 7.10 3.74 1.70
N MET A 74 6.59 4.59 2.58
CA MET A 74 5.93 4.19 3.80
C MET A 74 4.43 3.98 3.57
N TRP A 75 3.87 2.90 4.12
CA TRP A 75 2.44 2.61 4.09
C TRP A 75 1.88 2.61 5.51
N GLU A 76 0.94 3.52 5.78
CA GLU A 76 0.21 3.57 7.05
C GLU A 76 -1.00 2.62 6.98
N MET A 77 -0.75 1.35 7.25
CA MET A 77 -1.79 0.33 7.23
C MET A 77 -2.70 0.47 8.45
N GLY A 78 -3.87 1.09 8.28
CA GLY A 78 -4.87 1.21 9.33
C GLY A 78 -5.87 2.35 9.10
N THR A 79 -7.00 2.27 9.81
CA THR A 79 -7.97 3.38 9.92
C THR A 79 -8.52 3.43 11.35
N ASP A 80 -9.34 4.43 11.65
CA ASP A 80 -10.00 4.58 12.96
C ASP A 80 -10.64 3.25 13.43
N PHE A 81 -10.33 2.84 14.66
CA PHE A 81 -10.83 1.63 15.35
C PHE A 81 -10.64 0.28 14.63
N ARG A 82 -9.60 0.15 13.80
CA ARG A 82 -9.16 -1.15 13.23
C ARG A 82 -8.24 -1.91 14.19
N TYR A 83 -7.80 -3.10 13.80
CA TYR A 83 -6.94 -4.01 14.58
C TYR A 83 -7.56 -4.65 15.85
N GLN A 84 -8.87 -4.56 16.06
CA GLN A 84 -9.55 -5.31 17.16
C GLN A 84 -9.26 -6.82 17.07
N TYR A 85 -9.18 -7.34 15.85
CA TYR A 85 -8.67 -8.67 15.55
C TYR A 85 -7.43 -8.57 14.65
N ALA A 86 -6.27 -8.25 15.24
CA ALA A 86 -5.04 -7.98 14.51
C ALA A 86 -4.54 -9.16 13.65
N ASN A 87 -4.87 -10.40 14.05
CA ASN A 87 -4.41 -11.60 13.34
C ASN A 87 -4.92 -11.65 11.88
N SER A 88 -6.15 -11.20 11.60
CA SER A 88 -6.65 -11.15 10.21
C SER A 88 -5.93 -10.12 9.35
N TRP A 89 -5.45 -9.03 9.94
CA TRP A 89 -4.65 -8.03 9.24
C TRP A 89 -3.29 -8.59 8.86
N PHE A 90 -2.59 -9.19 9.83
CA PHE A 90 -1.27 -9.76 9.59
C PHE A 90 -1.30 -10.92 8.58
N ARG A 91 -2.27 -11.85 8.69
CA ARG A 91 -2.41 -12.93 7.70
C ARG A 91 -2.60 -12.44 6.28
N GLN A 92 -3.36 -11.36 6.09
CA GLN A 92 -3.54 -10.77 4.77
C GLN A 92 -2.27 -10.06 4.29
N MET A 93 -1.56 -9.37 5.18
CA MET A 93 -0.27 -8.76 4.85
C MET A 93 0.77 -9.80 4.43
N ASP A 94 0.86 -10.94 5.13
CA ASP A 94 1.79 -12.02 4.79
C ASP A 94 1.50 -12.59 3.39
N LYS A 95 0.22 -12.89 3.09
CA LYS A 95 -0.21 -13.31 1.75
C LYS A 95 0.17 -12.27 0.70
N PHE A 96 -0.09 -11.00 1.00
CA PHE A 96 0.16 -9.91 0.09
C PHE A 96 1.66 -9.77 -0.25
N ILE A 97 2.53 -9.80 0.77
CA ILE A 97 3.99 -9.75 0.60
C ILE A 97 4.48 -10.95 -0.23
N HIS A 98 3.94 -12.15 0.04
CA HIS A 98 4.30 -13.35 -0.69
C HIS A 98 4.01 -13.23 -2.19
N TYR A 99 2.78 -12.85 -2.56
CA TYR A 99 2.38 -12.77 -3.97
C TYR A 99 3.04 -11.62 -4.72
N VAL A 100 3.20 -10.45 -4.10
CA VAL A 100 3.92 -9.33 -4.74
C VAL A 100 5.37 -9.70 -5.02
N ASN A 101 6.06 -10.33 -4.06
CA ASN A 101 7.45 -10.73 -4.25
C ASN A 101 7.58 -11.85 -5.28
N GLN A 102 6.66 -12.80 -5.33
CA GLN A 102 6.66 -13.83 -6.38
C GLN A 102 6.53 -13.24 -7.80
N VAL A 103 5.66 -12.24 -7.98
CA VAL A 103 5.51 -11.56 -9.27
C VAL A 103 6.77 -10.76 -9.62
N LEU A 104 7.39 -10.09 -8.64
CA LEU A 104 8.62 -9.34 -8.85
C LEU A 104 9.79 -10.26 -9.25
N GLU A 105 10.00 -11.38 -8.55
CA GLU A 105 11.03 -12.38 -8.91
C GLU A 105 10.82 -12.93 -10.33
N PHE A 106 9.58 -13.07 -10.78
CA PHE A 106 9.26 -13.52 -12.13
C PHE A 106 9.61 -12.48 -13.20
N VAL A 107 9.49 -11.18 -12.91
CA VAL A 107 9.87 -10.09 -13.82
C VAL A 107 11.40 -9.97 -13.93
N TRP A 108 12.13 -10.17 -12.83
CA TRP A 108 13.61 -10.12 -12.83
C TRP A 108 14.29 -11.34 -13.48
N LEU A 109 13.56 -12.45 -13.70
CA LEU A 109 14.08 -13.65 -14.36
C LEU A 109 13.93 -13.67 -15.89
N ILE A 110 13.30 -12.64 -16.48
CA ILE A 110 13.01 -12.56 -17.93
C ILE A 110 13.88 -11.50 -18.63
N GLU A 111 14.77 -10.80 -17.91
CA GLU A 111 15.76 -9.87 -18.48
C GLU A 111 17.18 -10.46 -18.53
#